data_AF-A0A6G0P5J1-F1
#
_entry.id   AF-A0A6G0P5J1-F1
#
_cell.length_a   1.000
_cell.length_b   1.000
_cell.length_c   1.000
_cell.angle_alpha   90.00
_cell.angle_beta   90.00
_cell.angle_gamma   90.00
#
_symmetry.space_group_name_H-M   'P 1'
#
loop_
_entity.id
_entity.type
_entity.pdbx_description
1 polymer ?
#
loop_
_entity_poly.entity_id
_entity_poly.type
_entity_poly.pdbx_seq_one_letter_code
_entity_poly.pdbx_strand_id
1 'polypeptide(L)'
;MSCGFTPDLARMMEQMAVEKERHAVEAQQNVVETEQNVARVRSKMDKVADKQETTNGYDWTRTYEKWDAWEDPEELARQEQEARERSERAAKAQMGCNHDHSAEQKLMDMTAHEKLRACDEFRVLGNLFFKHGQYQRAAFHYHKALVYFEYVFTDTEEEEAQADALKLKLLLNFAACRLKTLHLDDAVHHANQALEIDADNVKALYRRAQAYRLKDEFDLAQQDITRAIELSKAAGDSQSTDAMLVQEKTLLQAKMLAYKLRTKQVSAAMFGPGGKAKPPTGHYIPGLRAPDASAMSLNLLKGSTSTSASSSDDFPSLDTWHPSTRGLKELQTMITQLDG
;
A
#
# COMPACT_ATOMS: atom_id res chain seq x y z
N MET A 1 38.35 -19.39 6.87
CA MET A 1 38.13 -20.36 5.78
C MET A 1 37.44 -19.62 4.66
N SER A 2 38.17 -19.19 3.64
CA SER A 2 37.55 -18.59 2.46
C SER A 2 36.84 -19.70 1.71
N CYS A 3 35.52 -19.60 1.58
CA CYS A 3 34.74 -20.44 0.68
C CYS A 3 35.10 -20.02 -0.75
N GLY A 4 36.27 -20.43 -1.21
CA GLY A 4 36.85 -20.00 -2.48
C GLY A 4 36.02 -20.56 -3.63
N PHE A 5 35.52 -19.65 -4.47
CA PHE A 5 35.19 -19.95 -5.85
C PHE A 5 36.42 -20.61 -6.50
N THR A 6 36.43 -21.95 -6.57
CA THR A 6 37.52 -22.66 -7.23
C THR A 6 37.38 -22.46 -8.75
N PRO A 7 38.50 -22.47 -9.51
CA PRO A 7 38.46 -22.41 -10.96
C PRO A 7 37.54 -23.48 -11.58
N ASP A 8 37.46 -24.65 -10.94
CA ASP A 8 36.59 -25.75 -11.34
C ASP A 8 35.10 -25.42 -11.15
N LEU A 9 34.73 -24.75 -10.05
CA LEU A 9 33.35 -24.31 -9.80
C LEU A 9 32.93 -23.21 -10.79
N ALA A 10 33.82 -22.27 -11.09
CA ALA A 10 33.58 -21.22 -12.08
C ALA A 10 33.33 -21.82 -13.48
N ARG A 11 34.16 -22.78 -13.89
CA ARG A 11 33.99 -23.51 -15.16
C ARG A 11 32.70 -24.33 -15.20
N MET A 12 32.31 -24.94 -14.07
CA MET A 12 31.05 -25.69 -13.98
C MET A 12 29.83 -24.75 -14.09
N MET A 13 29.87 -23.58 -13.47
CA MET A 13 28.81 -22.57 -13.59
C MET A 13 28.70 -22.01 -15.01
N GLU A 14 29.82 -21.78 -15.69
CA GLU A 14 29.86 -21.36 -17.09
C GLU A 14 29.26 -22.42 -18.01
N GLN A 15 29.62 -23.70 -17.81
CA GLN A 15 29.02 -24.82 -18.54
C GLN A 15 27.50 -24.92 -18.31
N MET A 16 27.04 -24.76 -17.05
CA MET A 16 25.61 -24.73 -16.75
C MET A 16 24.88 -23.54 -17.38
N ALA A 17 25.52 -22.37 -17.49
CA ALA A 17 24.93 -21.22 -18.17
C ALA A 17 24.77 -21.48 -19.67
N VAL A 18 25.80 -22.04 -20.32
CA VAL A 18 25.75 -22.43 -21.74
C VAL A 18 24.70 -23.52 -21.99
N GLU A 19 24.58 -24.51 -21.10
CA GLU A 19 23.56 -25.55 -21.20
C GLU A 19 22.13 -24.99 -21.04
N LYS A 20 21.92 -24.04 -20.13
CA LYS A 20 20.63 -23.36 -19.97
C LYS A 20 20.25 -22.55 -21.21
N GLU A 21 21.20 -21.83 -21.81
CA GLU A 21 20.98 -21.11 -23.07
C GLU A 21 20.63 -22.07 -24.20
N ARG A 22 21.34 -23.20 -24.31
CA ARG A 22 21.02 -24.23 -25.31
C ARG A 22 19.60 -24.77 -25.13
N HIS A 23 19.21 -25.10 -23.90
CA HIS A 23 17.85 -25.56 -23.60
C HIS A 23 16.77 -24.51 -23.85
N ALA A 24 17.06 -23.22 -23.64
CA ALA A 24 16.13 -22.14 -23.97
C ALA A 24 15.93 -22.02 -25.49
N VAL A 25 17.00 -22.11 -26.27
CA VAL A 25 16.95 -22.10 -27.74
C VAL A 25 16.20 -23.33 -28.27
N GLU A 26 16.48 -24.52 -27.74
CA GLU A 26 15.77 -25.76 -28.09
C GLU A 26 14.26 -25.65 -27.77
N ALA A 27 13.89 -25.06 -26.64
CA ALA A 27 12.49 -24.87 -26.28
C ALA A 27 11.76 -23.88 -27.20
N GLN A 28 12.42 -22.82 -27.66
CA GLN A 28 11.87 -21.87 -28.63
C GLN A 28 11.69 -22.52 -30.02
N GLN A 29 12.67 -23.32 -30.46
CA GLN A 29 12.57 -24.07 -31.72
C GLN A 29 11.37 -25.04 -31.70
N ASN A 30 11.15 -25.74 -30.59
CA ASN A 30 9.99 -26.62 -30.42
C ASN A 30 8.65 -25.88 -30.53
N VAL A 31 8.55 -24.62 -30.07
CA VAL A 31 7.32 -23.81 -30.26
C VAL A 31 7.10 -23.50 -31.75
N VAL A 32 8.15 -23.10 -32.46
CA VAL A 32 8.05 -22.79 -33.89
C VAL A 32 7.64 -24.03 -34.70
N GLU A 33 8.21 -25.20 -34.38
CA GLU A 33 7.86 -26.46 -35.05
C GLU A 33 6.40 -26.88 -34.78
N THR A 34 5.91 -26.72 -33.55
CA THR A 34 4.53 -27.05 -33.19
C THR A 34 3.53 -26.10 -33.86
N GLU A 35 3.79 -24.80 -33.89
CA GLU A 35 2.96 -23.82 -34.59
C GLU A 35 2.91 -24.08 -36.11
N GLN A 36 4.04 -24.46 -36.71
CA GLN A 36 4.10 -24.86 -38.13
C GLN A 36 3.29 -26.14 -38.40
N ASN A 37 3.33 -27.11 -37.50
CA ASN A 37 2.53 -28.32 -37.63
C ASN A 37 1.03 -27.99 -37.56
N VAL A 38 0.60 -27.17 -36.59
CA VAL A 38 -0.81 -26.76 -36.47
C VAL A 38 -1.28 -26.00 -37.71
N ALA A 39 -0.46 -25.09 -38.24
CA ALA A 39 -0.78 -24.37 -39.48
C ALA A 39 -0.92 -25.32 -40.68
N ARG A 40 -0.05 -26.34 -40.77
CA ARG A 40 -0.12 -27.37 -41.83
C ARG A 40 -1.41 -28.19 -41.73
N VAL A 41 -1.84 -28.54 -40.52
CA VAL A 41 -3.05 -29.33 -40.27
C VAL A 41 -4.30 -28.52 -40.61
N ARG A 42 -4.36 -27.26 -40.17
CA ARG A 42 -5.43 -26.33 -40.55
C ARG A 42 -5.52 -26.18 -42.07
N SER A 43 -4.39 -25.97 -42.76
CA SER A 43 -4.37 -25.88 -44.22
C SER A 43 -4.82 -27.16 -44.93
N LYS A 44 -4.54 -28.35 -44.37
CA LYS A 44 -5.08 -29.62 -44.90
C LYS A 44 -6.60 -29.67 -44.76
N MET A 45 -7.14 -29.27 -43.61
CA MET A 45 -8.59 -29.22 -43.39
C MET A 45 -9.28 -28.22 -44.33
N ASP A 46 -8.73 -27.01 -44.49
CA ASP A 46 -9.27 -26.00 -45.40
C ASP A 46 -9.31 -26.50 -46.85
N LYS A 47 -8.25 -27.17 -47.32
CA LYS A 47 -8.22 -27.76 -48.67
C LYS A 47 -9.26 -28.86 -48.87
N VAL A 48 -9.57 -29.63 -47.82
CA VAL A 48 -10.61 -30.66 -47.88
C VAL A 48 -12.00 -30.00 -47.89
N ALA A 49 -12.20 -28.91 -47.15
CA ALA A 49 -13.43 -28.12 -47.18
C ALA A 49 -13.65 -27.46 -48.56
N ASP A 50 -12.65 -26.79 -49.13
CA ASP A 50 -12.72 -26.15 -50.46
C ASP A 50 -13.02 -27.18 -51.56
N LYS A 51 -12.41 -28.37 -51.48
CA LYS A 51 -12.69 -29.47 -52.42
C LYS A 51 -14.15 -29.95 -52.32
N GLN A 52 -14.75 -29.94 -51.13
CA GLN A 52 -16.16 -30.29 -50.95
C GLN A 52 -17.09 -29.24 -51.57
N GLU A 53 -16.75 -27.95 -51.49
CA GLU A 53 -17.57 -26.86 -52.03
C GLU A 53 -17.53 -26.75 -53.56
N THR A 54 -16.38 -27.04 -54.16
CA THR A 54 -16.12 -26.79 -55.60
C THR A 54 -16.68 -27.85 -56.55
N THR A 55 -17.18 -28.97 -56.05
CA THR A 55 -17.45 -30.15 -56.86
C THR A 55 -18.87 -30.66 -56.68
N ASN A 56 -19.67 -30.49 -57.72
CA ASN A 56 -21.10 -30.78 -57.70
C ASN A 56 -21.34 -32.24 -58.14
N GLY A 57 -21.24 -33.20 -57.20
CA GLY A 57 -21.48 -34.62 -57.44
C GLY A 57 -21.33 -35.49 -56.18
N TYR A 58 -22.19 -36.50 -56.00
CA TYR A 58 -22.16 -37.41 -54.85
C TYR A 58 -21.05 -38.46 -55.02
N ASP A 59 -19.98 -38.33 -54.24
CA ASP A 59 -18.86 -39.29 -54.17
C ASP A 59 -18.68 -39.73 -52.72
N TRP A 60 -18.91 -41.02 -52.48
CA TRP A 60 -18.90 -41.63 -51.15
C TRP A 60 -17.49 -41.79 -50.56
N THR A 61 -16.42 -41.67 -51.36
CA THR A 61 -15.03 -41.76 -50.86
C THR A 61 -14.59 -40.47 -50.14
N ARG A 62 -15.23 -39.34 -50.46
CA ARG A 62 -14.98 -38.03 -49.83
C ARG A 62 -15.37 -37.95 -48.38
N THR A 63 -16.33 -38.76 -47.96
CA THR A 63 -16.69 -38.83 -46.55
C THR A 63 -15.57 -39.42 -45.72
N TYR A 64 -14.58 -40.11 -46.31
CA TYR A 64 -13.39 -40.61 -45.61
C TYR A 64 -12.21 -39.64 -45.67
N GLU A 65 -12.03 -38.87 -46.76
CA GLU A 65 -10.96 -37.87 -46.87
C GLU A 65 -11.00 -36.80 -45.75
N LYS A 66 -12.21 -36.46 -45.29
CA LYS A 66 -12.39 -35.57 -44.13
C LYS A 66 -11.84 -36.16 -42.83
N TRP A 67 -11.96 -37.48 -42.65
CA TRP A 67 -11.52 -38.17 -41.43
C TRP A 67 -10.02 -38.43 -41.47
N ASP A 68 -9.44 -38.69 -42.65
CA ASP A 68 -7.99 -38.82 -42.84
C ASP A 68 -7.25 -37.48 -42.62
N ALA A 69 -7.92 -36.36 -42.86
CA ALA A 69 -7.38 -35.01 -42.63
C ALA A 69 -7.75 -34.43 -41.26
N TRP A 70 -8.57 -35.12 -40.47
CA TRP A 70 -9.02 -34.64 -39.17
C TRP A 70 -8.00 -35.00 -38.09
N GLU A 71 -7.56 -34.00 -37.35
CA GLU A 71 -6.81 -34.15 -36.11
C GLU A 71 -7.62 -33.47 -35.00
N ASP A 72 -7.55 -34.02 -33.78
CA ASP A 72 -8.33 -33.52 -32.65
C ASP A 72 -7.91 -32.08 -32.29
N PRO A 73 -8.81 -31.07 -32.42
CA PRO A 73 -8.49 -29.69 -32.09
C PRO A 73 -8.06 -29.49 -30.63
N GLU A 74 -8.58 -30.30 -29.71
CA GLU A 74 -8.22 -30.21 -28.29
C GLU A 74 -6.82 -30.76 -28.04
N GLU A 75 -6.39 -31.77 -28.80
CA GLU A 75 -5.05 -32.34 -28.71
C GLU A 75 -4.00 -31.41 -29.33
N LEU A 76 -4.30 -30.79 -30.47
CA LEU A 76 -3.46 -29.76 -31.09
C LEU A 76 -3.28 -28.55 -30.18
N ALA A 77 -4.37 -28.06 -29.57
CA ALA A 77 -4.32 -26.95 -28.63
C ALA A 77 -3.48 -27.30 -27.39
N ARG A 78 -3.57 -28.55 -26.90
CA ARG A 78 -2.75 -29.04 -25.79
C ARG A 78 -1.27 -29.08 -26.15
N GLN A 79 -0.91 -29.54 -27.34
CA GLN A 79 0.48 -29.55 -27.82
C GLN A 79 1.06 -28.13 -27.95
N GLU A 80 0.30 -27.18 -28.49
CA GLU A 80 0.71 -25.77 -28.55
C GLU A 80 0.91 -25.16 -27.15
N GLN A 81 -0.02 -25.44 -26.23
CA GLN A 81 0.07 -24.97 -24.84
C GLN A 81 1.28 -25.57 -24.11
N GLU A 82 1.51 -26.88 -24.21
CA GLU A 82 2.66 -27.54 -23.59
C GLU A 82 3.99 -27.04 -24.15
N ALA A 83 4.07 -26.79 -25.46
CA ALA A 83 5.26 -26.20 -26.08
C ALA A 83 5.52 -24.77 -25.58
N ARG A 84 4.47 -23.94 -25.51
CA ARG A 84 4.55 -22.58 -24.97
C ARG A 84 4.96 -22.57 -23.51
N GLU A 85 4.31 -23.37 -22.66
CA GLU A 85 4.68 -23.50 -21.24
C GLU A 85 6.12 -23.98 -21.06
N ARG A 86 6.59 -24.93 -21.88
CA ARG A 86 7.99 -25.40 -21.86
C ARG A 86 8.95 -24.28 -22.22
N SER A 87 8.64 -23.47 -23.23
CA SER A 87 9.44 -22.30 -23.61
C SER A 87 9.45 -21.22 -22.53
N GLU A 88 8.32 -20.95 -21.88
CA GLU A 88 8.20 -19.99 -20.79
C GLU A 88 8.96 -20.44 -19.54
N ARG A 89 8.89 -21.75 -19.19
CA ARG A 89 9.68 -22.33 -18.10
C ARG A 89 11.18 -22.23 -18.39
N ALA A 90 11.61 -22.49 -19.62
CA ALA A 90 13.01 -22.37 -20.02
C ALA A 90 13.49 -20.90 -19.98
N ALA A 91 12.68 -19.95 -20.48
CA ALA A 91 12.97 -18.51 -20.42
C ALA A 91 13.02 -17.99 -18.97
N LYS A 92 12.11 -18.46 -18.11
CA LYS A 92 12.10 -18.10 -16.69
C LYS A 92 13.27 -18.71 -15.92
N ALA A 93 13.74 -19.90 -16.31
CA ALA A 93 14.95 -20.51 -15.77
C ALA A 93 16.23 -19.81 -16.24
N GLN A 94 16.22 -19.23 -17.46
CA GLN A 94 17.28 -18.37 -17.98
C GLN A 94 17.31 -17.02 -17.25
N MET A 95 16.15 -16.44 -16.92
CA MET A 95 16.00 -15.35 -15.95
C MET A 95 16.17 -15.84 -14.50
N GLY A 96 17.11 -16.75 -14.27
CA GLY A 96 17.52 -17.13 -12.92
C GLY A 96 17.86 -15.87 -12.13
N CYS A 97 17.50 -15.85 -10.84
CA CYS A 97 17.97 -14.82 -9.93
C CYS A 97 19.51 -14.82 -9.93
N ASN A 98 20.11 -13.99 -10.78
CA ASN A 98 21.40 -13.41 -10.52
C ASN A 98 21.20 -12.56 -9.28
N HIS A 99 21.33 -13.20 -8.11
CA HIS A 99 21.50 -12.47 -6.86
C HIS A 99 22.90 -11.87 -6.95
N ASP A 100 23.02 -10.82 -7.76
CA ASP A 100 24.24 -10.07 -7.90
C ASP A 100 24.42 -9.30 -6.59
N HIS A 101 25.12 -9.94 -5.64
CA HIS A 101 25.50 -9.33 -4.39
C HIS A 101 26.50 -8.19 -4.59
N SER A 102 26.89 -7.83 -5.83
CA SER A 102 27.82 -6.71 -6.08
C SER A 102 27.35 -5.40 -5.43
N ALA A 103 26.03 -5.13 -5.39
CA ALA A 103 25.48 -3.95 -4.76
C ALA A 103 25.57 -4.01 -3.22
N GLU A 104 25.31 -5.18 -2.63
CA GLU A 104 25.44 -5.42 -1.19
C GLU A 104 26.91 -5.39 -0.76
N GLN A 105 27.78 -6.02 -1.54
CA GLN A 105 29.23 -6.02 -1.33
C GLN A 105 29.79 -4.60 -1.42
N LYS A 106 29.38 -3.82 -2.42
CA LYS A 106 29.72 -2.40 -2.50
C LYS A 106 29.24 -1.63 -1.28
N LEU A 107 28.04 -1.92 -0.77
CA LEU A 107 27.55 -1.31 0.46
C LEU A 107 28.42 -1.72 1.66
N MET A 108 28.81 -2.98 1.78
CA MET A 108 29.68 -3.46 2.86
C MET A 108 31.07 -2.81 2.83
N ASP A 109 31.64 -2.67 1.63
CA ASP A 109 32.99 -2.14 1.42
C ASP A 109 33.08 -0.61 1.63
N MET A 110 31.95 0.10 1.67
CA MET A 110 31.90 1.55 1.95
C MET A 110 32.19 1.87 3.42
N THR A 111 32.89 2.98 3.63
CA THR A 111 33.16 3.49 4.99
C THR A 111 31.88 3.96 5.69
N ALA A 112 31.86 3.97 7.03
CA ALA A 112 30.71 4.42 7.82
C ALA A 112 30.28 5.86 7.45
N HIS A 113 31.24 6.76 7.29
CA HIS A 113 30.98 8.14 6.86
C HIS A 113 30.32 8.23 5.47
N GLU A 114 30.79 7.44 4.49
CA GLU A 114 30.18 7.39 3.16
C GLU A 114 28.75 6.86 3.18
N LYS A 115 28.49 5.85 4.00
CA LYS A 115 27.13 5.33 4.21
C LYS A 115 26.22 6.38 4.83
N LEU A 116 26.69 7.11 5.85
CA LEU A 116 25.94 8.20 6.46
C LEU A 116 25.64 9.32 5.46
N ARG A 117 26.59 9.66 4.57
CA ARG A 117 26.33 10.61 3.48
C ARG A 117 25.24 10.11 2.53
N ALA A 118 25.28 8.84 2.13
CA ALA A 118 24.24 8.25 1.29
C ALA A 118 22.86 8.26 1.97
N CYS A 119 22.80 7.98 3.28
CA CYS A 119 21.57 8.11 4.07
C CYS A 119 21.05 9.55 4.08
N ASP A 120 21.94 10.55 4.17
CA ASP A 120 21.57 11.96 4.13
C ASP A 120 21.01 12.37 2.74
N GLU A 121 21.58 11.84 1.65
CA GLU A 121 21.05 12.04 0.31
C GLU A 121 19.63 11.51 0.18
N PHE A 122 19.36 10.29 0.68
CA PHE A 122 18.00 9.74 0.71
C PHE A 122 17.06 10.58 1.58
N ARG A 123 17.54 11.12 2.71
CA ARG A 123 16.77 12.06 3.54
C ARG A 123 16.37 13.31 2.76
N VAL A 124 17.32 13.91 2.03
CA VAL A 124 17.08 15.12 1.23
C VAL A 124 16.08 14.83 0.11
N LEU A 125 16.23 13.72 -0.61
CA LEU A 125 15.28 13.28 -1.63
C LEU A 125 13.87 13.06 -1.05
N GLY A 126 13.77 12.36 0.08
CA GLY A 126 12.50 12.18 0.79
C GLY A 126 11.84 13.52 1.15
N ASN A 127 12.63 14.49 1.62
CA ASN A 127 12.14 15.82 1.95
C ASN A 127 11.61 16.57 0.72
N LEU A 128 12.25 16.41 -0.44
CA LEU A 128 11.78 17.00 -1.70
C LEU A 128 10.42 16.40 -2.09
N PHE A 129 10.29 15.07 -2.10
CA PHE A 129 9.00 14.42 -2.40
C PHE A 129 7.91 14.78 -1.39
N PHE A 130 8.26 14.93 -0.11
CA PHE A 130 7.33 15.35 0.93
C PHE A 130 6.78 16.76 0.66
N LYS A 131 7.65 17.70 0.27
CA LYS A 131 7.24 19.07 -0.11
C LYS A 131 6.33 19.08 -1.34
N HIS A 132 6.54 18.17 -2.28
CA HIS A 132 5.68 17.99 -3.46
C HIS A 132 4.39 17.18 -3.19
N GLY A 133 4.11 16.82 -1.94
CA GLY A 133 2.91 16.04 -1.57
C GLY A 133 2.96 14.56 -1.97
N GLN A 134 4.09 14.07 -2.51
CA GLN A 134 4.26 12.68 -2.94
C GLN A 134 4.69 11.80 -1.76
N TYR A 135 3.80 11.63 -0.78
CA TYR A 135 4.13 11.00 0.50
C TYR A 135 4.56 9.52 0.39
N GLN A 136 3.98 8.75 -0.54
CA GLN A 136 4.37 7.35 -0.77
C GLN A 136 5.80 7.23 -1.32
N ARG A 137 6.21 8.14 -2.23
CA ARG A 137 7.59 8.17 -2.74
C ARG A 137 8.57 8.67 -1.67
N ALA A 138 8.17 9.66 -0.88
CA ALA A 138 8.96 10.09 0.28
C ALA A 138 9.19 8.95 1.27
N ALA A 139 8.13 8.21 1.61
CA ALA A 139 8.19 7.01 2.45
C ALA A 139 9.17 5.95 1.91
N PHE A 140 9.17 5.71 0.58
CA PHE A 140 10.13 4.79 -0.04
C PHE A 140 11.60 5.22 0.20
N HIS A 141 11.92 6.51 0.03
CA HIS A 141 13.29 6.99 0.25
C HIS A 141 13.70 6.95 1.73
N TYR A 142 12.79 7.29 2.65
CA TYR A 142 13.09 7.16 4.08
C TYR A 142 13.27 5.71 4.51
N HIS A 143 12.44 4.79 4.01
CA HIS A 143 12.62 3.37 4.25
C HIS A 143 13.96 2.87 3.71
N LYS A 144 14.32 3.25 2.48
CA LYS A 144 15.63 2.91 1.89
C LYS A 144 16.79 3.43 2.73
N ALA A 145 16.69 4.64 3.27
CA ALA A 145 17.70 5.17 4.19
C ALA A 145 17.82 4.32 5.47
N LEU A 146 16.70 3.90 6.06
CA LEU A 146 16.70 3.06 7.26
C LEU A 146 17.28 1.66 7.01
N VAL A 147 17.01 1.07 5.84
CA VAL A 147 17.65 -0.19 5.45
C VAL A 147 19.17 0.00 5.34
N TYR A 148 19.63 1.10 4.76
CA TYR A 148 21.07 1.41 4.73
C TYR A 148 21.67 1.54 6.14
N PHE A 149 20.92 2.08 7.11
CA PHE A 149 21.35 2.15 8.50
C PHE A 149 21.58 0.79 9.15
N GLU A 150 20.91 -0.27 8.72
CA GLU A 150 21.17 -1.63 9.23
C GLU A 150 22.58 -2.12 8.88
N TYR A 151 23.22 -1.53 7.86
CA TYR A 151 24.58 -1.84 7.40
C TYR A 151 25.62 -0.78 7.82
N VAL A 152 25.22 0.21 8.62
CA VAL A 152 26.14 1.19 9.20
C VAL A 152 26.66 0.64 10.52
N PHE A 153 27.92 0.23 10.52
CA PHE A 153 28.65 -0.12 11.74
C PHE A 153 29.56 1.06 12.08
N THR A 154 29.37 1.66 13.24
CA THR A 154 30.18 2.77 13.75
C THR A 154 31.24 2.24 14.70
N ASP A 155 32.48 2.71 14.55
CA ASP A 155 33.59 2.29 15.39
C ASP A 155 33.90 3.29 16.51
N THR A 156 33.44 4.55 16.36
CA THR A 156 33.69 5.65 17.29
C THR A 156 32.39 6.21 17.86
N GLU A 157 32.44 6.69 19.11
CA GLU A 157 31.30 7.34 19.78
C GLU A 157 30.83 8.60 19.04
N GLU A 158 31.74 9.33 18.39
CA GLU A 158 31.40 10.51 17.59
C GLU A 158 30.58 10.15 16.35
N GLU A 159 30.93 9.06 15.67
CA GLU A 159 30.18 8.56 14.51
C GLU A 159 28.83 7.98 14.92
N GLU A 160 28.76 7.30 16.08
CA GLU A 160 27.49 6.81 16.65
C GLU A 160 26.53 7.96 16.95
N ALA A 161 27.02 9.03 17.60
CA ALA A 161 26.22 10.23 17.85
C ALA A 161 25.74 10.91 16.54
N GLN A 162 26.58 10.93 15.50
CA GLN A 162 26.20 11.46 14.18
C GLN A 162 25.13 10.56 13.51
N ALA A 163 25.29 9.25 13.61
CA ALA A 163 24.36 8.26 13.08
C ALA A 163 22.99 8.39 13.75
N ASP A 164 22.95 8.46 15.08
CA ASP A 164 21.72 8.63 15.86
C ASP A 164 21.03 9.96 15.57
N ALA A 165 21.77 11.06 15.48
CA ALA A 165 21.22 12.36 15.12
C ALA A 165 20.59 12.36 13.71
N LEU A 166 21.17 11.62 12.75
CA LEU A 166 20.62 11.49 11.41
C LEU A 166 19.43 10.52 11.38
N LYS A 167 19.52 9.39 12.07
CA LYS A 167 18.46 8.38 12.21
C LYS A 167 17.22 8.97 12.86
N LEU A 168 17.37 9.77 13.91
CA LEU A 168 16.29 10.50 14.55
C LEU A 168 15.54 11.39 13.55
N LYS A 169 16.25 12.20 12.75
CA LYS A 169 15.64 13.06 11.72
C LYS A 169 14.86 12.25 10.69
N LEU A 170 15.40 11.11 10.26
CA LEU A 170 14.74 10.21 9.30
C LEU A 170 13.47 9.59 9.87
N LEU A 171 13.53 9.02 11.07
CA LEU A 171 12.38 8.41 11.74
C LEU A 171 11.25 9.43 11.96
N LEU A 172 11.59 10.64 12.40
CA LEU A 172 10.65 11.74 12.55
C LEU A 172 9.94 12.09 11.23
N ASN A 173 10.69 12.20 10.13
CA ASN A 173 10.12 12.51 8.82
C ASN A 173 9.30 11.33 8.25
N PHE A 174 9.73 10.10 8.53
CA PHE A 174 9.03 8.91 8.07
C PHE A 174 7.70 8.74 8.80
N ALA A 175 7.66 8.92 10.12
CA ALA A 175 6.43 8.96 10.90
C ALA A 175 5.46 10.02 10.36
N ALA A 176 5.95 11.20 9.96
CA ALA A 176 5.12 12.23 9.32
C ALA A 176 4.52 11.76 7.99
N CYS A 177 5.28 11.04 7.16
CA CYS A 177 4.77 10.47 5.91
C CYS A 177 3.71 9.40 6.15
N ARG A 178 3.95 8.53 7.12
CA ARG A 178 3.03 7.44 7.49
C ARG A 178 1.70 7.99 8.03
N LEU A 179 1.74 9.08 8.81
CA LEU A 179 0.54 9.82 9.20
C LEU A 179 -0.24 10.37 8.00
N LYS A 180 0.45 10.98 7.03
CA LYS A 180 -0.19 11.53 5.82
C LYS A 180 -0.78 10.46 4.90
N THR A 181 -0.25 9.24 4.96
CA THR A 181 -0.72 8.09 4.17
C THR A 181 -1.67 7.16 4.93
N LEU A 182 -2.05 7.53 6.17
CA LEU A 182 -2.93 6.76 7.06
C LEU A 182 -2.43 5.35 7.42
N HIS A 183 -1.13 5.10 7.30
CA HIS A 183 -0.47 3.91 7.85
C HIS A 183 -0.14 4.17 9.33
N LEU A 184 -1.16 4.09 10.18
CA LEU A 184 -1.08 4.56 11.57
C LEU A 184 -0.15 3.72 12.45
N ASP A 185 -0.14 2.40 12.27
CA ASP A 185 0.73 1.52 13.05
C ASP A 185 2.21 1.76 12.73
N ASP A 186 2.56 1.93 11.45
CA ASP A 186 3.92 2.31 11.03
C ASP A 186 4.32 3.67 11.61
N ALA A 187 3.40 4.63 11.65
CA ALA A 187 3.65 5.94 12.24
C ALA A 187 3.98 5.84 13.74
N VAL A 188 3.24 5.02 14.48
CA VAL A 188 3.52 4.74 15.91
C VAL A 188 4.87 4.04 16.05
N HIS A 189 5.15 3.02 15.23
CA HIS A 189 6.41 2.27 15.27
C HIS A 189 7.62 3.19 15.08
N HIS A 190 7.64 4.01 14.04
CA HIS A 190 8.77 4.92 13.80
C HIS A 190 8.85 6.04 14.83
N ALA A 191 7.73 6.49 15.39
CA ALA A 191 7.76 7.46 16.49
C ALA A 191 8.32 6.85 17.79
N ASN A 192 8.05 5.56 18.06
CA ASN A 192 8.65 4.83 19.17
C ASN A 192 10.16 4.70 19.00
N GLN A 193 10.63 4.30 17.81
CA GLN A 193 12.06 4.22 17.50
C GLN A 193 12.75 5.59 17.65
N ALA A 194 12.07 6.69 17.31
CA ALA A 194 12.60 8.04 17.53
C ALA A 194 12.72 8.37 19.03
N LEU A 195 11.76 7.92 19.85
CA LEU A 195 11.76 8.10 21.30
C LEU A 195 12.76 7.19 22.03
N GLU A 196 13.17 6.07 21.43
CA GLU A 196 14.27 5.25 21.94
C GLU A 196 15.62 5.98 21.83
N ILE A 197 15.79 6.81 20.80
CA ILE A 197 16.98 7.66 20.62
C ILE A 197 16.89 8.93 21.48
N ASP A 198 15.75 9.61 21.45
CA ASP A 198 15.51 10.85 22.19
C ASP A 198 14.12 10.81 22.86
N ALA A 199 14.11 10.38 24.12
CA ALA A 199 12.88 10.16 24.90
C ALA A 199 12.04 11.41 25.13
N ASP A 200 12.65 12.59 25.03
CA ASP A 200 11.98 13.88 25.26
C ASP A 200 11.74 14.63 23.94
N ASN A 201 11.77 13.92 22.80
CA ASN A 201 11.50 14.55 21.51
C ASN A 201 10.02 14.94 21.35
N VAL A 202 9.75 16.24 21.47
CA VAL A 202 8.39 16.82 21.31
C VAL A 202 7.76 16.44 19.97
N LYS A 203 8.54 16.38 18.87
CA LYS A 203 7.99 16.06 17.54
C LYS A 203 7.65 14.58 17.40
N ALA A 204 8.35 13.69 18.09
CA ALA A 204 8.00 12.26 18.10
C ALA A 204 6.72 12.05 18.89
N LEU A 205 6.63 12.60 20.11
CA LEU A 205 5.42 12.54 20.96
C LEU A 205 4.19 13.09 20.23
N TYR A 206 4.33 14.26 19.60
CA TYR A 206 3.24 14.86 18.82
C TYR A 206 2.73 13.95 17.70
N ARG A 207 3.63 13.36 16.91
CA ARG A 207 3.26 12.48 15.80
C ARG A 207 2.65 11.17 16.30
N ARG A 208 3.18 10.59 17.39
CA ARG A 208 2.63 9.39 18.00
C ARG A 208 1.22 9.63 18.53
N ALA A 209 1.00 10.78 19.19
CA ALA A 209 -0.33 11.17 19.64
C ALA A 209 -1.33 11.38 18.50
N GLN A 210 -0.89 11.98 17.39
CA GLN A 210 -1.73 12.09 16.18
C GLN A 210 -2.16 10.71 15.67
N ALA A 211 -1.22 9.75 15.63
CA ALA A 211 -1.53 8.39 15.22
C ALA A 211 -2.53 7.75 16.20
N TYR A 212 -2.29 7.82 17.51
CA TYR A 212 -3.22 7.29 18.52
C TYR A 212 -4.61 7.93 18.45
N ARG A 213 -4.72 9.25 18.24
CA ARG A 213 -6.02 9.91 18.04
C ARG A 213 -6.73 9.40 16.79
N LEU A 214 -6.01 9.08 15.72
CA LEU A 214 -6.60 8.53 14.50
C LEU A 214 -6.99 7.05 14.65
N LYS A 215 -6.29 6.30 15.52
CA LYS A 215 -6.64 4.92 15.92
C LYS A 215 -7.73 4.83 17.01
N ASP A 216 -8.23 5.97 17.47
CA ASP A 216 -9.17 6.09 18.59
C ASP A 216 -8.63 5.54 19.94
N GLU A 217 -7.30 5.48 20.09
CA GLU A 217 -6.58 5.16 21.33
C GLU A 217 -6.38 6.45 22.17
N PHE A 218 -7.49 7.00 22.69
CA PHE A 218 -7.49 8.35 23.24
C PHE A 218 -6.64 8.55 24.50
N ASP A 219 -6.57 7.55 25.37
CA ASP A 219 -5.82 7.65 26.63
C ASP A 219 -4.30 7.79 26.37
N LEU A 220 -3.78 7.01 25.41
CA LEU A 220 -2.38 7.08 24.99
C LEU A 220 -2.08 8.41 24.28
N ALA A 221 -2.98 8.87 23.40
CA ALA A 221 -2.85 10.17 22.76
C ALA A 221 -2.81 11.32 23.79
N GLN A 222 -3.61 11.22 24.86
CA GLN A 222 -3.66 12.24 25.91
C GLN A 222 -2.37 12.30 26.73
N GLN A 223 -1.78 11.15 27.05
CA GLN A 223 -0.50 11.06 27.75
C GLN A 223 0.61 11.73 26.93
N ASP A 224 0.72 11.38 25.64
CA ASP A 224 1.76 11.91 24.76
C ASP A 224 1.65 13.42 24.53
N ILE A 225 0.44 13.94 24.28
CA ILE A 225 0.23 15.39 24.12
C ILE A 225 0.50 16.15 25.41
N THR A 226 0.13 15.60 26.57
CA THR A 226 0.39 16.27 27.84
C THR A 226 1.88 16.39 28.10
N ARG A 227 2.63 15.28 27.92
CA ARG A 227 4.09 15.28 28.04
C ARG A 227 4.76 16.21 27.02
N ALA A 228 4.29 16.22 25.77
CA ALA A 228 4.83 17.11 24.74
C ALA A 228 4.65 18.59 25.10
N ILE A 229 3.52 18.98 25.69
CA ILE A 229 3.26 20.35 26.16
C ILE A 229 4.15 20.72 27.35
N GLU A 230 4.34 19.80 28.30
CA GLU A 230 5.23 20.01 29.45
C GLU A 230 6.67 20.27 29.00
N LEU A 231 7.18 19.44 28.09
CA LEU A 231 8.52 19.58 27.52
C LEU A 231 8.66 20.86 26.69
N SER A 232 7.66 21.22 25.88
CA SER A 232 7.68 22.46 25.09
C SER A 232 7.72 23.70 25.99
N LYS A 233 7.03 23.68 27.13
CA LYS A 233 7.07 24.78 28.11
C LYS A 233 8.40 24.88 28.82
N ALA A 234 9.01 23.73 29.16
CA ALA A 234 10.31 23.69 29.82
C ALA A 234 11.44 24.20 28.90
N ALA A 235 11.35 23.92 27.60
CA ALA A 235 12.37 24.31 26.62
C ALA A 235 12.40 25.81 26.30
N GLY A 236 11.40 26.61 26.69
CA GLY A 236 11.32 28.05 26.38
C GLY A 236 11.17 28.40 24.89
N ASP A 237 11.34 27.42 24.01
CA ASP A 237 11.31 27.55 22.57
C ASP A 237 9.90 27.27 22.01
N SER A 238 9.49 28.14 21.08
CA SER A 238 8.49 27.87 20.04
C SER A 238 7.01 28.02 20.41
N GLN A 239 6.56 29.29 20.39
CA GLN A 239 5.15 29.69 20.29
C GLN A 239 4.37 28.95 19.16
N SER A 240 5.04 28.56 18.07
CA SER A 240 4.44 27.86 16.93
C SER A 240 4.18 26.37 17.16
N THR A 241 5.06 25.67 17.89
CA THR A 241 4.84 24.26 18.25
C THR A 241 3.80 24.15 19.36
N ASP A 242 3.82 25.09 20.32
CA ASP A 242 2.83 25.12 21.39
C ASP A 242 1.41 25.31 20.83
N ALA A 243 1.23 26.17 19.82
CA ALA A 243 -0.05 26.33 19.13
C ALA A 243 -0.55 25.03 18.47
N MET A 244 0.33 24.26 17.81
CA MET A 244 -0.02 22.98 17.20
C MET A 244 -0.37 21.92 18.24
N LEU A 245 0.38 21.84 19.35
CA LEU A 245 0.11 20.92 20.46
C LEU A 245 -1.23 21.23 21.14
N VAL A 246 -1.51 22.51 21.37
CA VAL A 246 -2.80 22.96 21.92
C VAL A 246 -3.94 22.63 20.95
N GLN A 247 -3.77 22.90 19.65
CA GLN A 247 -4.78 22.54 18.65
C GLN A 247 -5.06 21.04 18.66
N GLU A 248 -4.03 20.20 18.65
CA GLU A 248 -4.18 18.75 18.68
C GLU A 248 -4.85 18.27 19.98
N LYS A 249 -4.52 18.87 21.13
CA LYS A 249 -5.22 18.62 22.40
C LYS A 249 -6.71 18.92 22.30
N THR A 250 -7.10 20.04 21.68
CA THR A 250 -8.52 20.39 21.51
C THR A 250 -9.24 19.42 20.57
N LEU A 251 -8.57 18.95 19.51
CA LEU A 251 -9.11 17.94 18.60
C LEU A 251 -9.31 16.60 19.29
N LEU A 252 -8.35 16.17 20.12
CA LEU A 252 -8.47 14.98 20.93
C LEU A 252 -9.65 15.08 21.90
N GLN A 253 -9.79 16.19 22.61
CA GLN A 253 -10.92 16.43 23.52
C GLN A 253 -12.27 16.40 22.79
N ALA A 254 -12.38 17.05 21.62
CA ALA A 254 -13.58 17.00 20.80
C ALA A 254 -13.95 15.56 20.41
N LYS A 255 -12.96 14.77 19.95
CA LYS A 255 -13.16 13.35 19.61
C LYS A 255 -13.60 12.52 20.83
N MET A 256 -12.97 12.68 21.98
CA MET A 256 -13.34 11.96 23.20
C MET A 256 -14.77 12.27 23.64
N LEU A 257 -15.18 13.54 23.58
CA LEU A 257 -16.55 13.95 23.89
C LEU A 257 -17.55 13.36 22.90
N ALA A 258 -17.26 13.43 21.60
CA ALA A 258 -18.10 12.83 20.56
C ALA A 258 -18.25 11.31 20.76
N TYR A 259 -17.16 10.61 21.12
CA TYR A 259 -17.19 9.18 21.44
C TYR A 259 -18.08 8.90 22.66
N LYS A 260 -17.89 9.64 23.77
CA LYS A 260 -18.72 9.52 24.99
C LYS A 260 -20.20 9.76 24.70
N LEU A 261 -20.52 10.81 23.93
CA LEU A 261 -21.88 11.14 23.54
C LEU A 261 -22.53 9.99 22.75
N ARG A 262 -21.81 9.46 21.75
CA ARG A 262 -22.29 8.34 20.94
C ARG A 262 -22.52 7.09 21.78
N THR A 263 -21.59 6.76 22.69
CA THR A 263 -21.73 5.61 23.59
C THR A 263 -22.95 5.75 24.50
N LYS A 264 -23.23 6.95 25.03
CA LYS A 264 -24.45 7.21 25.83
C LYS A 264 -25.73 7.10 25.00
N GLN A 265 -25.74 7.60 23.77
CA GLN A 265 -26.90 7.47 22.88
C GLN A 265 -27.20 6.00 22.57
N VAL A 266 -26.16 5.22 22.31
CA VAL A 266 -26.29 3.77 22.06
C VAL A 266 -26.74 3.05 23.33
N SER A 267 -26.18 3.35 24.50
CA SER A 267 -26.61 2.70 25.76
C SER A 267 -28.06 3.07 26.14
N ALA A 268 -28.47 4.31 25.92
CA ALA A 268 -29.86 4.73 26.11
C ALA A 268 -30.82 4.03 25.14
N ALA A 269 -30.44 3.84 23.87
CA ALA A 269 -31.24 3.08 22.91
C ALA A 269 -31.33 1.58 23.25
N MET A 270 -30.27 1.01 23.83
CA MET A 270 -30.20 -0.43 24.16
C MET A 270 -30.84 -0.77 25.51
N PHE A 271 -30.73 0.11 26.51
CA PHE A 271 -31.08 -0.19 27.91
C PHE A 271 -31.96 0.87 28.58
N GLY A 272 -32.37 1.91 27.84
CA GLY A 272 -33.24 2.96 28.36
C GLY A 272 -34.64 2.44 28.72
N PRO A 273 -35.31 3.04 29.72
CA PRO A 273 -36.63 2.62 30.15
C PRO A 273 -37.69 3.11 29.16
N GLY A 274 -37.84 2.43 28.02
CA GLY A 274 -38.99 2.66 27.13
C GLY A 274 -38.75 2.34 25.65
N GLY A 275 -39.39 1.27 25.18
CA GLY A 275 -39.76 1.13 23.77
C GLY A 275 -39.51 -0.25 23.19
N LYS A 276 -40.43 -1.21 23.41
CA LYS A 276 -40.62 -2.31 22.47
C LYS A 276 -40.83 -1.69 21.08
N ALA A 277 -39.85 -1.83 20.19
CA ALA A 277 -40.04 -1.48 18.80
C ALA A 277 -41.20 -2.33 18.26
N LYS A 278 -42.36 -1.70 18.01
CA LYS A 278 -43.48 -2.35 17.34
C LYS A 278 -42.94 -2.81 15.97
N PRO A 279 -43.13 -4.07 15.56
CA PRO A 279 -42.75 -4.47 14.21
C PRO A 279 -43.55 -3.60 13.23
N PRO A 280 -42.93 -3.18 12.11
CA PRO A 280 -43.62 -2.34 11.14
C PRO A 280 -44.85 -3.11 10.65
N THR A 281 -46.04 -2.58 10.92
CA THR A 281 -47.29 -3.05 10.32
C THR A 281 -47.29 -2.64 8.85
N GLY A 282 -46.49 -3.32 8.04
CA GLY A 282 -46.56 -3.27 6.60
C GLY A 282 -47.68 -4.21 6.14
N HIS A 283 -48.72 -3.64 5.53
CA HIS A 283 -49.65 -4.39 4.69
C HIS A 283 -48.85 -5.20 3.66
N TYR A 284 -49.03 -6.52 3.69
CA TYR A 284 -48.48 -7.42 2.69
C TYR A 284 -49.28 -7.23 1.40
N ILE A 285 -48.66 -6.63 0.38
CA ILE A 285 -49.14 -6.68 -1.01
C ILE A 285 -48.38 -7.83 -1.68
N PRO A 286 -49.04 -8.95 -2.02
CA PRO A 286 -48.38 -10.05 -2.72
C PRO A 286 -47.88 -9.60 -4.10
N GLY A 287 -46.58 -9.67 -4.35
CA GLY A 287 -46.04 -9.50 -5.70
C GLY A 287 -44.59 -9.04 -5.85
N LEU A 288 -43.94 -8.47 -4.82
CA LEU A 288 -42.54 -8.06 -4.94
C LEU A 288 -41.65 -8.65 -3.84
N ARG A 289 -40.66 -9.41 -4.32
CA ARG A 289 -39.56 -10.08 -3.62
C ARG A 289 -38.76 -9.10 -2.74
N ALA A 290 -38.43 -9.52 -1.53
CA ALA A 290 -37.29 -9.02 -0.77
C ALA A 290 -36.14 -10.03 -0.86
N PRO A 291 -34.88 -9.72 -0.51
CA PRO A 291 -34.23 -8.43 -0.24
C PRO A 291 -32.95 -8.24 -1.10
N ASP A 292 -32.47 -7.00 -1.27
CA ASP A 292 -31.04 -6.79 -1.54
C ASP A 292 -30.55 -5.44 -0.97
N ALA A 293 -29.29 -5.46 -0.58
CA ALA A 293 -28.51 -4.65 0.31
C ALA A 293 -28.25 -3.21 -0.17
N SER A 294 -29.25 -2.34 -0.04
CA SER A 294 -29.06 -0.90 -0.28
C SER A 294 -29.67 0.01 0.79
N ALA A 295 -29.53 -0.37 2.06
CA ALA A 295 -29.83 0.50 3.20
C ALA A 295 -28.65 1.42 3.58
N MET A 296 -27.91 1.92 2.58
CA MET A 296 -26.84 2.93 2.73
C MET A 296 -27.10 4.08 1.75
N SER A 297 -28.30 4.66 1.79
CA SER A 297 -28.57 5.95 1.16
C SER A 297 -29.01 6.94 2.23
N LEU A 298 -28.10 7.83 2.60
CA LEU A 298 -28.37 9.02 3.39
C LEU A 298 -29.22 9.97 2.53
N ASN A 299 -30.53 9.98 2.75
CA ASN A 299 -31.43 10.99 2.20
C ASN A 299 -31.19 12.33 2.90
N LEU A 300 -30.29 13.14 2.34
CA LEU A 300 -30.21 14.57 2.61
C LEU A 300 -31.31 15.27 1.81
N LEU A 301 -32.48 15.43 2.43
CA LEU A 301 -33.55 16.22 1.86
C LEU A 301 -33.21 17.73 1.95
N LYS A 302 -33.01 18.27 0.76
CA LYS A 302 -33.14 19.65 0.30
C LYS A 302 -34.17 20.48 1.10
N GLY A 303 -33.67 21.43 1.89
CA GLY A 303 -34.45 22.56 2.42
C GLY A 303 -34.15 23.82 1.61
N SER A 304 -35.13 24.27 0.84
CA SER A 304 -35.08 25.51 0.06
C SER A 304 -35.32 26.72 0.96
N THR A 305 -34.34 27.61 1.08
CA THR A 305 -34.60 29.05 1.28
C THR A 305 -33.56 29.87 0.53
N SER A 306 -34.07 30.67 -0.40
CA SER A 306 -33.39 31.65 -1.23
C SER A 306 -32.88 32.84 -0.42
N THR A 307 -31.60 33.19 -0.57
CA THR A 307 -31.14 34.59 -0.56
C THR A 307 -29.86 34.70 -1.39
N SER A 308 -29.91 35.59 -2.37
CA SER A 308 -28.85 35.98 -3.29
C SER A 308 -27.73 36.76 -2.60
N ALA A 309 -26.48 36.36 -2.82
CA ALA A 309 -25.33 37.26 -2.80
C ALA A 309 -24.25 36.70 -3.75
N SER A 310 -23.81 37.55 -4.66
CA SER A 310 -22.75 37.33 -5.63
C SER A 310 -21.37 37.27 -4.98
N SER A 311 -20.47 36.54 -5.64
CA SER A 311 -19.05 36.83 -5.92
C SER A 311 -18.08 35.77 -5.40
N SER A 312 -17.40 35.12 -6.36
CA SER A 312 -16.05 34.53 -6.23
C SER A 312 -15.72 33.79 -4.93
N ASP A 313 -15.98 32.48 -4.90
CA ASP A 313 -15.28 31.58 -3.98
C ASP A 313 -14.47 30.59 -4.82
N ASP A 314 -13.19 30.92 -4.96
CA ASP A 314 -12.13 29.93 -5.18
C ASP A 314 -12.31 28.83 -4.14
N PHE A 315 -12.41 27.58 -4.61
CA PHE A 315 -12.30 26.43 -3.72
C PHE A 315 -10.95 26.54 -2.97
N PRO A 316 -10.94 26.62 -1.62
CA PRO A 316 -9.68 26.67 -0.90
C PRO A 316 -8.96 25.36 -1.15
N SER A 317 -7.73 25.46 -1.68
CA SER A 317 -6.85 24.32 -1.89
C SER A 317 -6.74 23.51 -0.60
N LEU A 318 -6.55 22.19 -0.76
CA LEU A 318 -6.41 21.21 0.33
C LEU A 318 -5.32 21.59 1.36
N ASP A 319 -4.45 22.54 1.03
CA ASP A 319 -3.38 23.08 1.86
C ASP A 319 -3.87 24.01 3.00
N THR A 320 -5.13 24.48 2.96
CA THR A 320 -5.71 25.36 4.00
C THR A 320 -6.82 24.71 4.83
N TRP A 321 -7.07 23.41 4.64
CA TRP A 321 -8.07 22.69 5.42
C TRP A 321 -7.60 22.46 6.86
N HIS A 322 -8.21 23.16 7.81
CA HIS A 322 -8.06 22.89 9.25
C HIS A 322 -9.19 21.97 9.73
N PRO A 323 -8.89 20.90 10.50
CA PRO A 323 -9.93 20.09 11.13
C PRO A 323 -10.80 20.97 12.04
N SER A 324 -12.10 20.98 11.81
CA SER A 324 -13.05 21.85 12.51
C SER A 324 -13.07 21.56 14.02
N THR A 325 -12.72 22.56 14.82
CA THR A 325 -12.95 22.60 16.28
C THR A 325 -14.32 23.20 16.66
N ARG A 326 -15.16 23.55 15.66
CA ARG A 326 -16.52 24.04 15.90
C ARG A 326 -17.35 22.92 16.55
N GLY A 327 -17.95 23.21 17.70
CA GLY A 327 -18.86 22.29 18.40
C GLY A 327 -18.34 21.72 19.73
N LEU A 328 -17.12 22.00 20.18
CA LEU A 328 -16.62 21.44 21.45
C LEU A 328 -17.49 21.86 22.66
N LYS A 329 -17.89 23.13 22.72
CA LYS A 329 -18.81 23.64 23.76
C LYS A 329 -20.20 23.00 23.65
N GLU A 330 -20.71 22.82 22.44
CA GLU A 330 -22.01 22.19 22.19
C GLU A 330 -22.00 20.71 22.61
N LEU A 331 -20.93 19.97 22.28
CA LEU A 331 -20.73 18.59 22.72
C LEU A 331 -20.69 18.48 24.25
N GLN A 332 -20.01 19.41 24.94
CA GLN A 332 -20.00 19.45 26.40
C GLN A 332 -21.42 19.65 26.95
N THR A 333 -22.19 20.60 26.40
CA THR A 333 -23.57 20.85 26.84
C THR A 333 -24.51 19.67 26.60
N MET A 334 -24.38 18.97 25.47
CA MET A 334 -25.18 17.77 25.18
C MET A 334 -24.85 16.61 26.13
N ILE A 335 -23.58 16.42 26.49
CA ILE A 335 -23.18 15.39 27.45
C ILE A 335 -23.78 15.68 28.83
N THR A 336 -23.75 16.94 29.29
CA THR A 336 -24.35 17.32 30.57
C THR A 336 -25.87 17.15 30.61
N GLN A 337 -26.56 17.33 29.48
CA GLN A 337 -28.00 17.11 29.37
C GLN A 337 -28.41 15.63 29.43
N LEU A 338 -27.50 14.71 29.05
CA LEU A 338 -27.74 13.27 29.15
C LEU A 338 -27.38 12.69 30.52
N ASP A 339 -26.64 13.44 31.36
CA ASP A 339 -26.28 13.05 32.73
C ASP A 339 -27.29 13.48 33.78
N GLY A 340 -28.19 14.42 33.45
CA GLY A 340 -29.31 14.85 34.29
C GLY A 340 -30.57 14.08 33.93
#